data_AF-A0A2I0IR71-F1
#
_entry.id   AF-A0A2I0IR71-F1
#
_cell.length_a   1.000
_cell.length_b   1.000
_cell.length_c   1.000
_cell.angle_alpha   90.00
_cell.angle_beta   90.00
_cell.angle_gamma   90.00
#
_symmetry.space_group_name_H-M   'P 1'
#
loop_
_entity.id
_entity.type
_entity.pdbx_description
1 polymer ?
#
loop_
_entity_poly.entity_id
_entity_poly.type
_entity_poly.pdbx_seq_one_letter_code
_entity_poly.pdbx_strand_id
1 'polypeptide(L)'
;MEGEARNPPLLQVFSEEYYSSLPDAMIEAELLVLKRLQWRLQFVTPHTFIPYLVRKFLKDKNHPAYDSIVSRAKGNIYDLVKEINLAEFHPSSIAGAAVLGAWRDHTARRSMENELINGYAKRLHLDIEDIGKCYRALKEMRRHETAVGQNYYHN
;
A
#
# COMPACT_ATOMS: atom_id res chain seq x y z
N MET A 1 -7.72 -22.39 5.65
CA MET A 1 -6.49 -21.60 5.45
C MET A 1 -6.19 -20.95 6.77
N GLU A 2 -5.37 -21.63 7.55
CA GLU A 2 -4.90 -21.17 8.85
C GLU A 2 -4.07 -19.91 8.61
N GLY A 3 -4.60 -18.75 9.03
CA GLY A 3 -3.82 -17.54 9.09
C GLY A 3 -2.84 -17.71 10.23
N GLU A 4 -1.63 -18.13 9.91
CA GLU A 4 -0.53 -18.18 10.87
C GLU A 4 -0.41 -16.80 11.52
N ALA A 5 -0.75 -16.73 12.80
CA ALA A 5 -0.66 -15.52 13.59
C ALA A 5 0.82 -15.20 13.74
N ARG A 6 1.36 -14.46 12.77
CA ARG A 6 2.67 -13.84 12.90
C ARG A 6 2.53 -12.82 14.02
N ASN A 7 2.95 -13.19 15.23
CA ASN A 7 3.13 -12.23 16.30
C ASN A 7 4.10 -11.16 15.75
N PRO A 8 3.68 -9.88 15.70
CA PRO A 8 4.59 -8.83 15.30
C PRO A 8 5.80 -8.86 16.25
N PRO A 9 7.02 -8.70 15.73
CA PRO A 9 8.20 -8.61 16.58
C PRO A 9 8.00 -7.49 17.61
N LEU A 10 8.38 -7.77 18.87
CA LEU A 10 8.36 -6.75 19.93
C LEU A 10 9.21 -5.56 19.53
N LEU A 11 8.87 -4.37 20.01
CA LEU A 11 9.59 -3.15 19.65
C LEU A 11 11.09 -3.24 20.04
N GLN A 12 11.39 -4.02 21.08
CA GLN A 12 12.73 -4.37 21.56
C GLN A 12 13.62 -5.02 20.48
N VAL A 13 13.04 -5.75 19.51
CA VAL A 13 13.80 -6.40 18.43
C VAL A 13 14.36 -5.37 17.44
N PHE A 14 13.77 -4.17 17.39
CA PHE A 14 14.23 -3.08 16.52
C PHE A 14 15.27 -2.17 17.20
N SER A 15 15.63 -2.43 18.47
CA SER A 15 16.72 -1.71 19.13
C SER A 15 18.05 -2.43 18.91
N GLU A 16 18.64 -2.31 17.72
CA GLU A 16 20.06 -2.62 17.56
C GLU A 16 20.88 -1.37 17.19
N GLU A 17 21.97 -1.23 17.96
CA GLU A 17 23.15 -0.37 17.82
C GLU A 17 23.25 1.00 18.52
N TYR A 18 22.23 1.59 19.16
CA TYR A 18 22.44 2.94 19.76
C TYR A 18 21.88 3.28 21.15
N TYR A 19 21.18 2.39 21.86
CA TYR A 19 20.58 2.81 23.14
C TYR A 19 20.58 1.75 24.24
N SER A 20 21.62 1.76 25.07
CA SER A 20 21.70 1.02 26.32
C SER A 20 20.75 1.54 27.43
N SER A 21 20.02 2.65 27.20
CA SER A 21 19.14 3.30 28.19
C SER A 21 17.68 3.49 27.74
N LEU A 22 17.31 3.16 26.50
CA LEU A 22 15.92 3.20 26.02
C LEU A 22 15.03 1.97 26.27
N PRO A 23 15.50 0.78 26.72
CA PRO A 23 14.63 -0.41 26.77
C PRO A 23 13.34 -0.20 27.55
N ASP A 24 13.41 0.42 28.74
CA ASP A 24 12.25 0.61 29.61
C ASP A 24 11.25 1.61 29.02
N ALA A 25 11.73 2.75 28.51
CA ALA A 25 10.89 3.77 27.87
C ALA A 25 10.19 3.23 26.60
N MET A 26 10.85 2.35 25.84
CA MET A 26 10.24 1.69 24.67
C MET A 26 9.14 0.70 25.08
N ILE A 27 9.36 -0.08 26.13
CA ILE A 27 8.35 -1.01 26.67
C ILE A 27 7.13 -0.24 27.18
N GLU A 28 7.36 0.87 27.89
CA GLU A 28 6.27 1.74 28.36
C GLU A 28 5.46 2.32 27.21
N ALA A 29 6.12 2.80 26.16
CA ALA A 29 5.47 3.29 24.96
C ALA A 29 4.66 2.19 24.25
N GLU A 30 5.23 0.98 24.12
CA GLU A 30 4.55 -0.18 23.53
C GLU A 30 3.29 -0.56 24.33
N LEU A 31 3.41 -0.71 25.66
CA LEU A 31 2.28 -1.02 26.53
C LEU A 31 1.20 0.08 26.50
N LEU A 32 1.59 1.35 26.43
CA LEU A 32 0.65 2.46 26.33
C LEU A 32 -0.14 2.40 25.02
N VAL A 33 0.53 2.17 23.90
CA VAL A 33 -0.11 2.02 22.57
C VAL A 33 -1.03 0.80 22.57
N LEU A 34 -0.56 -0.36 23.03
CA LEU A 34 -1.37 -1.59 23.10
C LEU A 34 -2.62 -1.42 23.96
N LYS A 35 -2.48 -0.78 25.13
CA LYS A 35 -3.62 -0.45 26.00
C LYS A 35 -4.60 0.50 25.31
N ARG A 36 -4.10 1.55 24.64
CA ARG A 36 -4.94 2.49 23.88
C ARG A 36 -5.69 1.81 22.75
N LEU A 37 -5.07 0.86 22.08
CA LEU A 37 -5.66 0.04 21.03
C LEU A 37 -6.49 -1.14 21.58
N GLN A 38 -6.61 -1.28 22.91
CA GLN A 38 -7.29 -2.39 23.58
C GLN A 38 -6.81 -3.77 23.09
N TRP A 39 -5.50 -3.89 22.83
CA TRP A 39 -4.86 -5.10 22.29
C TRP A 39 -5.39 -5.53 20.91
N ARG A 40 -6.13 -4.67 20.20
CA ARG A 40 -6.68 -4.96 18.86
C ARG A 40 -5.62 -4.72 17.79
N LEU A 41 -4.65 -5.63 17.71
CA LEU A 41 -3.56 -5.58 16.72
C LEU A 41 -3.93 -6.12 15.34
N GLN A 42 -5.13 -6.67 15.17
CA GLN A 42 -5.63 -7.20 13.90
C GLN A 42 -6.08 -6.07 12.96
N PHE A 43 -5.17 -5.15 12.64
CA PHE A 43 -5.44 -4.10 11.66
C PHE A 43 -5.46 -4.69 10.26
N VAL A 44 -6.55 -4.43 9.55
CA VAL A 44 -6.62 -4.75 8.13
C VAL A 44 -5.74 -3.73 7.39
N THR A 45 -4.67 -4.21 6.77
CA THR A 45 -3.75 -3.36 6.02
C THR A 45 -4.10 -3.38 4.52
N PRO A 46 -3.73 -2.37 3.73
CA PRO A 46 -3.96 -2.42 2.28
C PRO A 46 -3.41 -3.68 1.61
N HIS A 47 -2.33 -4.25 2.16
CA HIS A 47 -1.71 -5.49 1.67
C HIS A 47 -2.65 -6.70 1.68
N THR A 48 -3.58 -6.79 2.63
CA THR A 48 -4.50 -7.94 2.72
C THR A 48 -5.47 -8.00 1.55
N PHE A 49 -5.76 -6.86 0.92
CA PHE A 49 -6.68 -6.78 -0.21
C PHE A 49 -6.03 -7.10 -1.56
N ILE A 50 -4.70 -6.94 -1.70
CA ILE A 50 -4.01 -7.08 -2.99
C ILE A 50 -4.36 -8.41 -3.71
N PRO A 51 -4.20 -9.60 -3.11
CA PRO A 51 -4.42 -10.85 -3.83
C PRO A 51 -5.85 -10.98 -4.38
N TYR A 52 -6.83 -10.53 -3.60
CA TYR A 52 -8.24 -10.54 -4.01
C TYR A 52 -8.49 -9.55 -5.16
N LEU A 53 -8.02 -8.32 -5.01
CA LEU A 53 -8.21 -7.24 -5.98
C LEU A 53 -7.53 -7.56 -7.31
N VAL A 54 -6.29 -8.08 -7.31
CA VAL A 54 -5.58 -8.47 -8.53
C VAL A 54 -6.32 -9.60 -9.26
N ARG A 55 -6.75 -10.66 -8.56
CA ARG A 55 -7.52 -11.76 -9.18
C ARG A 55 -8.81 -11.26 -9.82
N LYS A 56 -9.54 -10.38 -9.12
CA LYS A 56 -10.76 -9.78 -9.65
C LYS A 56 -10.48 -8.83 -10.81
N PHE A 57 -9.35 -8.11 -10.76
CA PHE A 57 -8.93 -7.20 -11.81
C PHE A 57 -8.66 -7.97 -13.11
N LEU A 58 -7.77 -8.96 -13.04
CA LEU A 58 -7.30 -9.78 -14.17
C LEU A 58 -8.36 -10.72 -14.72
N LYS A 59 -9.36 -11.08 -13.91
CA LYS A 59 -10.38 -12.11 -14.23
C LYS A 59 -9.79 -13.51 -14.48
N ASP A 60 -8.49 -13.68 -14.30
CA ASP A 60 -7.75 -14.94 -14.39
C ASP A 60 -6.71 -15.00 -13.26
N LYS A 61 -6.70 -16.11 -12.52
CA LYS A 61 -5.78 -16.35 -11.40
C LYS A 61 -4.40 -16.83 -11.88
N ASN A 62 -4.34 -17.41 -13.08
CA ASN A 62 -3.12 -17.93 -13.70
C ASN A 62 -2.52 -16.95 -14.72
N HIS A 63 -3.03 -15.72 -14.72
CA HIS A 63 -2.54 -14.69 -15.62
C HIS A 63 -1.03 -14.47 -15.39
N PRO A 64 -0.18 -14.52 -16.43
CA PRO A 64 1.28 -14.45 -16.27
C PRO A 64 1.77 -13.19 -15.54
N ALA A 65 1.02 -12.10 -15.64
CA ALA A 65 1.31 -10.84 -14.95
C ALA A 65 0.95 -10.80 -13.44
N TYR A 66 0.29 -11.83 -12.89
CA TYR A 66 -0.24 -11.79 -11.52
C TYR A 66 0.82 -11.40 -10.48
N ASP A 67 1.95 -12.12 -10.45
CA ASP A 67 3.01 -11.89 -9.47
C ASP A 67 3.69 -10.54 -9.67
N SER A 68 3.89 -10.13 -10.93
CA SER A 68 4.41 -8.80 -11.29
C SER A 68 3.52 -7.69 -10.73
N ILE A 69 2.19 -7.80 -10.92
CA ILE A 69 1.24 -6.80 -10.45
C ILE A 69 1.16 -6.79 -8.94
N VAL A 70 1.16 -7.96 -8.29
CA VAL A 70 1.19 -8.06 -6.82
C VAL A 70 2.43 -7.38 -6.27
N SER A 71 3.60 -7.67 -6.83
CA SER A 71 4.88 -7.06 -6.41
C SER A 71 4.86 -5.55 -6.58
N ARG A 72 4.44 -5.06 -7.75
CA ARG A 72 4.32 -3.62 -8.04
C ARG A 72 3.29 -2.93 -7.15
N ALA A 73 2.16 -3.58 -6.86
CA ALA A 73 1.14 -3.03 -5.99
C ALA A 73 1.65 -2.86 -4.55
N LYS A 74 2.49 -3.77 -4.04
CA LYS A 74 3.16 -3.60 -2.75
C LYS A 74 4.09 -2.39 -2.74
N GLY A 75 4.89 -2.22 -3.80
CA GLY A 75 5.72 -1.02 -3.98
C GLY A 75 4.88 0.26 -3.99
N ASN A 76 3.79 0.28 -4.77
CA ASN A 76 2.89 1.43 -4.82
C ASN A 76 2.24 1.76 -3.46
N ILE A 77 1.92 0.76 -2.63
CA ILE A 77 1.45 1.01 -1.25
C ILE A 77 2.54 1.71 -0.45
N TYR A 78 3.77 1.21 -0.52
CA TYR A 78 4.90 1.80 0.19
C TYR A 78 5.13 3.25 -0.21
N ASP A 79 5.02 3.56 -1.50
CA ASP A 79 5.12 4.94 -1.99
C ASP A 79 3.96 5.79 -1.45
N LEU A 80 2.73 5.28 -1.51
CA LEU A 80 1.55 6.00 -1.00
C LEU A 80 1.65 6.33 0.48
N VAL A 81 2.18 5.42 1.31
CA VAL A 81 2.36 5.66 2.75
C VAL A 81 3.20 6.91 3.04
N LYS A 82 4.07 7.33 2.11
CA LYS A 82 4.93 8.52 2.28
C LYS A 82 4.21 9.83 1.99
N GLU A 83 3.18 9.82 1.15
CA GLU A 83 2.54 11.04 0.65
C GLU A 83 1.14 11.26 1.20
N ILE A 84 0.40 10.18 1.47
CA ILE A 84 -0.98 10.28 1.93
C ILE A 84 -1.09 9.89 3.40
N ASN A 85 -1.95 10.60 4.11
CA ASN A 85 -2.36 10.17 5.43
C ASN A 85 -3.24 8.92 5.32
N LEU A 86 -2.69 7.74 5.63
CA LEU A 86 -3.42 6.47 5.52
C LEU A 86 -4.70 6.44 6.35
N ALA A 87 -4.82 7.26 7.40
CA ALA A 87 -6.01 7.32 8.24
C ALA A 87 -7.22 7.97 7.53
N GLU A 88 -7.00 8.71 6.45
CA GLU A 88 -8.06 9.37 5.69
C GLU A 88 -8.77 8.44 4.69
N PHE A 89 -8.19 7.27 4.41
CA PHE A 89 -8.67 6.39 3.35
C PHE A 89 -8.91 4.97 3.85
N HIS A 90 -9.97 4.33 3.35
CA HIS A 90 -10.18 2.93 3.67
C HIS A 90 -9.05 2.05 3.07
N PRO A 91 -8.51 1.05 3.79
CA PRO A 91 -7.39 0.24 3.31
C PRO A 91 -7.64 -0.45 1.96
N SER A 92 -8.89 -0.81 1.65
CA SER A 92 -9.24 -1.38 0.33
C SER A 92 -9.16 -0.37 -0.81
N SER A 93 -9.40 0.92 -0.55
CA SER A 93 -9.29 1.99 -1.55
C SER A 93 -7.82 2.26 -1.90
N ILE A 94 -6.95 2.29 -0.89
CA ILE A 94 -5.49 2.40 -1.06
C ILE A 94 -4.96 1.21 -1.88
N ALA A 95 -5.35 -0.01 -1.50
CA ALA A 95 -5.00 -1.21 -2.25
C ALA A 95 -5.55 -1.19 -3.68
N GLY A 96 -6.76 -0.65 -3.85
CA GLY A 96 -7.41 -0.46 -5.13
C GLY A 96 -6.62 0.43 -6.08
N ALA A 97 -6.20 1.60 -5.60
CA ALA A 97 -5.35 2.52 -6.35
C ALA A 97 -3.97 1.93 -6.66
N ALA A 98 -3.37 1.22 -5.70
CA ALA A 98 -2.07 0.56 -5.88
C ALA A 98 -2.11 -0.52 -6.97
N VAL A 99 -3.14 -1.38 -6.97
CA VAL A 99 -3.36 -2.41 -8.01
C VAL A 99 -3.62 -1.77 -9.37
N LEU A 100 -4.42 -0.70 -9.42
CA LEU A 100 -4.67 0.04 -10.65
C LEU A 100 -3.37 0.62 -11.23
N GLY A 101 -2.54 1.27 -10.40
CA GLY A 101 -1.23 1.79 -10.81
C GLY A 101 -0.31 0.72 -11.36
N ALA A 102 -0.22 -0.42 -10.66
CA ALA A 102 0.59 -1.56 -11.08
C ALA A 102 0.14 -2.13 -12.44
N TRP A 103 -1.18 -2.26 -12.66
CA TRP A 103 -1.72 -2.74 -13.93
C TRP A 103 -1.49 -1.76 -15.08
N ARG A 104 -1.62 -0.46 -14.82
CA ARG A 104 -1.46 0.56 -15.86
C ARG A 104 -0.03 0.63 -16.36
N ASP A 105 0.92 0.51 -15.47
CA ASP A 105 2.33 0.43 -15.88
C ASP A 105 2.61 -0.81 -16.73
N HIS A 106 1.93 -1.92 -16.44
CA HIS A 106 2.05 -3.15 -17.20
C HIS A 106 1.48 -3.03 -18.64
N THR A 107 0.46 -2.20 -18.86
CA THR A 107 -0.31 -2.18 -20.12
C THR A 107 -0.02 -1.00 -21.06
N ALA A 108 0.82 -0.04 -20.66
CA ALA A 108 1.25 1.16 -21.44
C ALA A 108 0.11 2.03 -22.05
N ARG A 109 -1.17 1.72 -21.81
CA ARG A 109 -2.32 2.47 -22.31
C ARG A 109 -2.59 3.68 -21.41
N ARG A 110 -2.48 4.88 -22.01
CA ARG A 110 -2.75 6.16 -21.33
C ARG A 110 -4.20 6.66 -21.47
N SER A 111 -4.93 6.19 -22.48
CA SER A 111 -6.32 6.63 -22.71
C SER A 111 -7.31 5.85 -21.83
N MET A 112 -8.38 6.51 -21.37
CA MET A 112 -9.50 5.97 -20.57
C MET A 112 -9.26 5.75 -19.06
N GLU A 113 -8.41 6.56 -18.40
CA GLU A 113 -8.12 6.43 -16.96
C GLU A 113 -9.38 6.46 -16.08
N ASN A 114 -10.26 7.44 -16.32
CA ASN A 114 -11.46 7.64 -15.51
C ASN A 114 -12.47 6.51 -15.72
N GLU A 115 -12.66 6.03 -16.94
CA GLU A 115 -13.56 4.90 -17.22
C GLU A 115 -13.03 3.60 -16.61
N LEU A 116 -11.71 3.39 -16.63
CA LEU A 116 -11.06 2.26 -15.96
C LEU A 116 -11.23 2.34 -14.44
N ILE A 117 -11.00 3.51 -13.83
CA ILE A 117 -11.23 3.72 -12.39
C ILE A 117 -12.69 3.46 -12.05
N ASN A 118 -13.63 4.04 -12.80
CA ASN A 118 -15.05 3.92 -12.52
C ASN A 118 -15.54 2.48 -12.67
N GLY A 119 -15.13 1.80 -13.75
CA GLY A 119 -15.47 0.39 -13.98
C GLY A 119 -14.85 -0.53 -12.93
N TYR A 120 -13.62 -0.26 -12.51
CA TYR A 120 -12.94 -0.99 -11.45
C TYR A 120 -13.60 -0.81 -10.08
N ALA A 121 -13.83 0.45 -9.67
CA ALA A 121 -14.45 0.81 -8.41
C ALA A 121 -15.88 0.24 -8.32
N LYS A 122 -16.70 0.43 -9.37
CA LYS A 122 -18.07 -0.10 -9.44
C LYS A 122 -18.11 -1.62 -9.34
N ARG A 123 -17.23 -2.32 -10.06
CA ARG A 123 -17.17 -3.80 -10.05
C ARG A 123 -16.79 -4.38 -8.69
N LEU A 124 -16.06 -3.61 -7.86
CA LEU A 124 -15.51 -4.08 -6.59
C LEU A 124 -16.12 -3.37 -5.38
N HIS A 125 -17.15 -2.55 -5.60
CA HIS A 125 -17.82 -1.77 -4.56
C HIS A 125 -16.83 -0.96 -3.71
N LEU A 126 -15.82 -0.40 -4.37
CA LEU A 126 -14.82 0.44 -3.75
C LEU A 126 -15.20 1.91 -3.91
N ASP A 127 -14.71 2.73 -2.98
CA ASP A 127 -14.90 4.17 -3.06
C ASP A 127 -14.09 4.74 -4.23
N ILE A 128 -14.83 5.25 -5.22
CA ILE A 128 -14.30 5.82 -6.46
C ILE A 128 -13.50 7.11 -6.21
N GLU A 129 -13.92 7.91 -5.23
CA GLU A 129 -13.30 9.18 -4.91
C GLU A 129 -11.96 8.94 -4.22
N ASP A 130 -11.95 8.04 -3.23
CA ASP A 130 -10.74 7.63 -2.51
C ASP A 130 -9.71 6.98 -3.44
N ILE A 131 -10.15 6.06 -4.31
CA ILE A 131 -9.28 5.48 -5.33
C ILE A 131 -8.72 6.57 -6.22
N GLY A 132 -9.55 7.51 -6.67
CA GLY A 132 -9.12 8.62 -7.51
C GLY A 132 -8.06 9.50 -6.83
N LYS A 133 -8.25 9.84 -5.56
CA LYS A 133 -7.29 10.61 -4.76
C LYS A 133 -5.96 9.88 -4.59
N CYS A 134 -6.00 8.63 -4.11
CA CYS A 134 -4.81 7.80 -3.95
C CYS A 134 -4.08 7.59 -5.28
N TYR A 135 -4.82 7.34 -6.37
CA TYR A 135 -4.25 7.14 -7.68
C TYR A 135 -3.53 8.38 -8.23
N ARG A 136 -4.07 9.58 -7.97
CA ARG A 136 -3.42 10.84 -8.33
C ARG A 136 -2.12 11.06 -7.56
N ALA A 137 -2.14 10.86 -6.24
CA ALA A 137 -0.93 10.94 -5.41
C ALA A 137 0.18 10.00 -5.92
N LEU A 138 -0.19 8.76 -6.27
CA LEU A 138 0.75 7.79 -6.87
C LEU A 138 1.38 8.28 -8.17
N LYS A 139 0.60 8.97 -9.01
CA LYS A 139 1.07 9.51 -10.29
C LYS A 139 1.98 10.73 -10.11
N GLU A 140 1.68 11.57 -9.11
CA GLU A 140 2.47 12.75 -8.78
C GLU A 140 3.86 12.35 -8.28
N MET A 141 3.97 11.39 -7.35
CA MET A 141 5.27 10.86 -6.88
C MET A 141 6.18 10.44 -8.02
N ARG A 142 5.67 9.63 -8.94
CA ARG A 142 6.45 9.09 -10.05
C ARG A 142 6.94 10.18 -11.00
N ARG A 143 6.18 11.28 -11.14
CA ARG A 143 6.62 12.46 -11.91
C ARG A 143 7.79 13.15 -11.22
N HIS A 144 7.74 13.30 -9.90
CA HIS A 144 8.83 13.88 -9.12
C HIS A 144 10.09 13.02 -9.15
N GLU A 145 9.98 11.70 -8.99
CA GLU A 145 11.12 10.78 -9.09
C GLU A 145 11.78 10.81 -10.47
N THR A 146 10.97 10.86 -11.54
CA THR A 146 11.49 10.95 -12.91
C THR A 146 12.21 12.28 -13.16
N ALA A 147 11.67 13.38 -12.66
CA ALA A 147 12.27 14.72 -12.81
C ALA A 147 13.58 14.86 -12.02
N VAL A 148 13.63 14.31 -10.80
CA VAL A 148 14.84 14.28 -9.97
C VAL A 148 15.92 13.42 -10.62
N GLY A 149 15.58 12.22 -11.10
CA GLY A 149 16.51 11.34 -11.80
C GLY A 149 17.10 11.96 -13.08
N GLN A 150 16.33 12.75 -13.83
CA GLN A 150 16.81 13.46 -15.02
C GLN A 150 17.81 14.58 -14.70
N ASN A 151 17.67 15.25 -13.55
CA ASN A 151 18.60 16.30 -13.12
C ASN A 151 19.96 15.75 -12.67
N TYR A 152 20.04 14.50 -12.22
CA TYR A 152 21.32 13.86 -11.85
C TYR A 152 22.20 13.46 -13.05
N TYR A 153 21.63 13.34 -14.25
CA TYR A 153 22.39 13.02 -15.47
C TYR A 153 22.73 14.26 -16.31
N HIS A 154 22.50 15.47 -15.79
CA HIS A 154 22.73 16.73 -16.50
C HIS A 154 23.65 17.72 -15.75
N ASN A 155 24.34 17.27 -14.69
CA ASN A 155 25.42 18.02 -14.02
C ASN A 155 26.74 17.25 -14.08
#